data_AF-A0A1G2YB56-F1
#
_entry.id   AF-A0A1G2YB56-F1
#
_cell.length_a   1.000
_cell.length_b   1.000
_cell.length_c   1.000
_cell.angle_alpha   90.00
_cell.angle_beta   90.00
_cell.angle_gamma   90.00
#
_symmetry.space_group_name_H-M   'P 1'
#
loop_
_entity.id
_entity.type
_entity.pdbx_description
1 polymer ?
#
loop_
_entity_poly.entity_id
_entity_poly.type
_entity_poly.pdbx_seq_one_letter_code
_entity_poly.pdbx_strand_id
1 'polypeptide(L)'
;MSELNDHLRSLARQFDMRLGSTISHLDTADWPSDRLQVFIQMGILIPIAPATEIRCNGCGDGCSIEPEIQKLHDGTMCGIFFCNKESKMLKFPIKNFQQWEIVRSKIDEYGITTPPRDEYISHEEAASILGLNSKGTVSKYVDKYGIADNGKIGQHKKLLLSSVLLIKHKIEAEDLKNDVIDLRKDSNTITKPR
;
A
#
# COMPACT_ATOMS: atom_id res chain seq x y z
N MET A 1 7.59 -23.38 2.97
CA MET A 1 8.21 -22.14 2.44
C MET A 1 7.19 -21.13 1.89
N SER A 2 6.04 -21.53 1.35
CA SER A 2 5.00 -20.58 0.87
C SER A 2 4.49 -19.63 1.96
N GLU A 3 4.01 -20.17 3.09
CA GLU A 3 3.36 -19.36 4.13
C GLU A 3 4.29 -18.35 4.85
N LEU A 4 5.58 -18.66 4.96
CA LEU A 4 6.56 -17.72 5.51
C LEU A 4 6.71 -16.51 4.57
N ASN A 5 6.83 -16.76 3.27
CA ASN A 5 6.92 -15.71 2.25
C ASN A 5 5.64 -14.88 2.16
N ASP A 6 4.48 -15.49 2.36
CA ASP A 6 3.20 -14.78 2.35
C ASP A 6 3.08 -13.81 3.53
N HIS A 7 3.48 -14.22 4.74
CA HIS A 7 3.55 -13.31 5.89
C HIS A 7 4.63 -12.23 5.73
N LEU A 8 5.80 -12.56 5.18
CA LEU A 8 6.83 -11.56 4.86
C LEU A 8 6.31 -10.51 3.86
N ARG A 9 5.63 -10.93 2.80
CA ARG A 9 4.99 -10.04 1.84
C ARG A 9 3.91 -9.18 2.50
N SER A 10 3.14 -9.74 3.42
CA SER A 10 2.14 -9.00 4.19
C SER A 10 2.79 -7.89 5.03
N LEU A 11 3.84 -8.21 5.80
CA LEU A 11 4.59 -7.23 6.58
C LEU A 11 5.22 -6.15 5.70
N ALA A 12 5.80 -6.55 4.57
CA ALA A 12 6.37 -5.61 3.62
C ALA A 12 5.31 -4.65 3.06
N ARG A 13 4.11 -5.14 2.75
CA ARG A 13 2.96 -4.33 2.31
C ARG A 13 2.42 -3.42 3.41
N GLN A 14 2.42 -3.85 4.68
CA GLN A 14 1.97 -3.02 5.78
C GLN A 14 2.88 -1.80 5.97
N PHE A 15 4.21 -2.03 5.94
CA PHE A 15 5.23 -0.98 5.95
C PHE A 15 5.10 -0.07 4.71
N ASP A 16 4.96 -0.71 3.55
CA ASP A 16 4.31 -0.26 2.31
C ASP A 16 3.34 0.92 2.40
N MET A 17 2.17 0.58 2.93
CA MET A 17 0.94 1.35 2.83
C MET A 17 0.84 2.48 3.86
N ARG A 18 1.94 2.82 4.55
CA ARG A 18 1.97 3.82 5.64
C ARG A 18 1.01 3.48 6.80
N LEU A 19 0.70 2.20 7.00
CA LEU A 19 -0.07 1.75 8.17
C LEU A 19 0.76 1.78 9.47
N GLY A 20 2.03 2.20 9.37
CA GLY A 20 3.00 2.24 10.45
C GLY A 20 4.07 1.16 10.27
N SER A 21 5.21 1.34 10.93
CA SER A 21 6.22 0.29 11.09
C SER A 21 5.84 -0.69 12.22
N THR A 22 4.71 -0.49 12.89
CA THR A 22 4.33 -1.27 14.07
C THR A 22 3.26 -2.29 13.75
N ILE A 23 3.41 -3.50 14.29
CA ILE A 23 2.35 -4.51 14.35
C ILE A 23 1.98 -4.77 15.81
N SER A 24 0.71 -5.06 16.04
CA SER A 24 0.15 -5.39 17.35
C SER A 24 -0.03 -6.90 17.52
N HIS A 25 -0.28 -7.34 18.76
CA HIS A 25 -0.64 -8.73 19.03
C HIS A 25 -1.81 -9.20 18.17
N LEU A 26 -2.76 -8.32 17.89
CA LEU A 26 -3.95 -8.65 17.10
C LEU A 26 -3.61 -8.99 15.65
N ASP A 27 -2.66 -8.26 15.05
CA ASP A 27 -2.20 -8.50 13.67
C ASP A 27 -1.50 -9.87 13.53
N THR A 28 -1.00 -10.40 14.64
CA THR A 28 -0.31 -11.70 14.72
C THR A 28 -1.19 -12.83 15.27
N ALA A 29 -2.42 -12.55 15.68
CA ALA A 29 -3.26 -13.50 16.42
C ALA A 29 -3.64 -14.73 15.59
N ASP A 30 -3.78 -14.56 14.27
CA ASP A 30 -4.13 -15.63 13.34
C ASP A 30 -2.90 -16.33 12.74
N TRP A 31 -1.69 -15.94 13.14
CA TRP A 31 -0.48 -16.57 12.65
C TRP A 31 -0.27 -17.95 13.30
N PRO A 32 0.46 -18.86 12.64
CA PRO A 32 0.98 -20.05 13.30
C PRO A 32 1.73 -19.69 14.59
N SER A 33 1.58 -20.52 15.63
CA SER A 33 2.05 -20.22 16.99
C SER A 33 3.56 -19.96 17.12
N ASP A 34 4.35 -20.46 16.17
CA ASP A 34 5.80 -20.28 16.08
C ASP A 34 6.22 -19.09 15.19
N ARG A 35 5.33 -18.59 14.32
CA ARG A 35 5.67 -17.61 13.27
C ARG A 35 6.20 -16.31 13.85
N LEU A 36 5.57 -15.80 14.90
CA LEU A 36 6.00 -14.58 15.59
C LEU A 36 7.43 -14.75 16.13
N GLN A 37 7.72 -15.88 16.77
CA GLN A 37 9.05 -16.15 17.31
C GLN A 37 10.10 -16.30 16.21
N VAL A 38 9.76 -16.94 15.10
CA VAL A 38 10.64 -17.05 13.93
C VAL A 38 11.02 -15.65 13.40
N PHE A 39 10.06 -14.74 13.24
CA PHE A 39 10.36 -13.38 12.78
C PHE A 39 11.14 -12.54 13.77
N ILE A 40 10.93 -12.75 15.08
CA ILE A 40 11.75 -12.12 16.12
C ILE A 40 13.19 -12.64 16.03
N GLN A 41 13.39 -13.96 15.91
CA GLN A 41 14.73 -14.56 15.79
C GLN A 41 15.47 -14.13 14.52
N MET A 42 14.73 -13.94 13.42
CA MET A 42 15.27 -13.42 12.16
C MET A 42 15.57 -11.91 12.21
N GLY A 43 15.18 -11.22 13.29
CA GLY A 43 15.34 -9.77 13.43
C GLY A 43 14.40 -8.94 12.56
N ILE A 44 13.39 -9.57 11.95
CA ILE A 44 12.38 -8.88 11.13
C ILE A 44 11.42 -8.10 12.03
N LEU A 45 11.14 -8.62 13.23
CA LEU A 45 10.32 -7.99 14.24
C LEU A 45 11.12 -7.76 15.51
N ILE A 46 11.11 -6.52 16.00
CA ILE A 46 11.75 -6.17 17.28
C ILE A 46 10.65 -5.80 18.27
N PRO A 47 10.58 -6.43 19.46
CA PRO A 47 9.65 -6.02 20.50
C PRO A 47 9.90 -4.56 20.90
N ILE A 48 8.85 -3.76 20.95
CA ILE A 48 8.91 -2.36 21.40
C ILE A 48 8.13 -2.17 22.69
N ALA A 49 8.06 -0.93 23.17
CA ALA A 49 7.25 -0.58 24.33
C ALA A 49 5.79 -1.03 24.12
N PRO A 50 5.11 -1.51 25.17
CA PRO A 50 3.70 -1.85 25.09
C PRO A 50 2.87 -0.66 24.59
N ALA A 51 1.83 -0.95 23.82
CA ALA A 51 0.88 0.04 23.37
C ALA A 51 0.18 0.71 24.56
N THR A 52 -0.17 1.98 24.43
CA THR A 52 -1.19 2.61 25.29
C THR A 52 -2.59 2.31 24.77
N GLU A 53 -2.73 2.21 23.45
CA GLU A 53 -3.99 1.92 22.76
C GLU A 53 -4.00 0.52 22.13
N ILE A 54 -5.18 -0.12 22.11
CA ILE A 54 -5.40 -1.40 21.42
C ILE A 54 -6.61 -1.30 20.50
N ARG A 55 -6.62 -2.11 19.42
CA ARG A 55 -7.81 -2.29 18.61
C ARG A 55 -8.76 -3.31 19.23
N CYS A 56 -10.02 -2.94 19.36
CA CYS A 56 -11.07 -3.81 19.85
C CYS A 56 -11.91 -4.36 18.69
N ASN A 57 -11.88 -5.68 18.51
CA ASN A 57 -12.70 -6.39 17.52
C ASN A 57 -14.14 -6.65 17.99
N GLY A 58 -14.51 -6.16 19.18
CA GLY A 58 -15.85 -6.35 19.74
C GLY A 58 -16.94 -5.60 18.99
N CYS A 59 -16.62 -4.49 18.34
CA CYS A 59 -17.50 -3.83 17.38
C CYS A 59 -16.93 -4.02 15.97
N GLY A 60 -17.78 -4.34 14.99
CA GLY A 60 -17.36 -4.72 13.62
C GLY A 60 -16.44 -3.73 12.89
N ASP A 61 -16.31 -2.49 13.40
CA ASP A 61 -15.47 -1.44 12.83
C ASP A 61 -14.03 -1.41 13.38
N GLY A 62 -13.69 -2.22 14.39
CA GLY A 62 -12.33 -2.28 14.95
C GLY A 62 -11.87 -0.97 15.62
N CYS A 63 -12.58 -0.51 16.68
CA CYS A 63 -12.25 0.77 17.32
C CYS A 63 -10.90 0.75 18.06
N SER A 64 -10.17 1.87 18.05
CA SER A 64 -9.03 2.10 18.95
C SER A 64 -9.55 2.50 20.33
N ILE A 65 -9.04 1.87 21.38
CA ILE A 65 -9.39 2.16 22.77
C ILE A 65 -8.12 2.26 23.60
N GLU A 66 -8.16 3.04 24.66
CA GLU A 66 -7.09 3.17 25.67
C GLU A 66 -7.61 2.58 26.99
N PRO A 67 -7.39 1.29 27.25
CA PRO A 67 -7.83 0.65 28.49
C PRO A 67 -7.01 1.14 29.69
N GLU A 68 -7.66 1.27 30.84
CA GLU A 68 -6.97 1.52 32.10
C GLU A 68 -6.26 0.24 32.56
N ILE A 69 -4.95 0.32 32.78
CA ILE A 69 -4.16 -0.81 33.25
C ILE A 69 -4.34 -0.96 34.77
N GLN A 70 -4.90 -2.07 35.20
CA GLN A 70 -5.15 -2.38 36.61
C GLN A 70 -4.53 -3.70 37.04
N LYS A 71 -4.19 -3.80 38.33
CA LYS A 71 -3.75 -5.05 38.98
C LYS A 71 -4.94 -5.71 39.67
N LEU A 72 -5.26 -6.93 39.30
CA LEU A 72 -6.32 -7.74 39.91
C LEU A 72 -5.88 -8.30 41.28
N HIS A 73 -6.84 -8.81 42.06
CA HIS A 73 -6.59 -9.38 43.39
C HIS A 73 -5.64 -10.58 43.39
N ASP A 74 -5.58 -11.33 42.29
CA ASP A 74 -4.65 -12.46 42.07
C ASP A 74 -3.23 -11.99 41.71
N GLY A 75 -3.02 -10.67 41.58
CA GLY A 75 -1.75 -10.07 41.18
C GLY A 75 -1.56 -9.94 39.67
N THR A 76 -2.49 -10.44 38.85
CA THR A 76 -2.44 -10.35 37.39
C THR A 76 -2.73 -8.93 36.93
N MET A 77 -1.93 -8.43 35.99
CA MET A 77 -2.19 -7.14 35.34
C MET A 77 -3.13 -7.34 34.14
N CYS A 78 -4.11 -6.45 33.96
CA CYS A 78 -4.96 -6.42 32.76
C CYS A 78 -5.40 -5.00 32.42
N GLY A 79 -5.71 -4.77 31.15
CA GLY A 79 -6.39 -3.55 30.71
C GLY A 79 -7.88 -3.69 30.86
N ILE A 80 -8.54 -2.67 31.41
CA ILE A 80 -9.99 -2.63 31.60
C ILE A 80 -10.55 -1.45 30.82
N PHE A 81 -11.63 -1.67 30.06
CA PHE A 81 -12.30 -0.62 29.31
C PHE A 81 -13.82 -0.83 29.35
N PHE A 82 -14.59 0.22 29.61
CA PHE A 82 -16.05 0.15 29.55
C PHE A 82 -16.53 0.48 28.13
N CYS A 83 -17.06 -0.52 27.42
CA CYS A 83 -17.58 -0.32 26.08
C CYS A 83 -19.01 0.22 26.13
N ASN A 84 -19.20 1.49 25.77
CA ASN A 84 -20.52 2.13 25.74
C ASN A 84 -21.49 1.47 24.75
N LYS A 85 -20.99 0.99 23.59
CA LYS A 85 -21.83 0.32 22.58
C LYS A 85 -22.47 -0.96 23.12
N GLU A 86 -21.68 -1.73 23.88
CA GLU A 86 -22.08 -3.03 24.42
C GLU A 86 -22.59 -2.93 25.87
N SER A 87 -22.51 -1.74 26.48
CA SER A 87 -22.82 -1.50 27.90
C SER A 87 -22.16 -2.50 28.86
N LYS A 88 -20.91 -2.90 28.57
CA LYS A 88 -20.18 -3.91 29.34
C LYS A 88 -18.71 -3.57 29.53
N MET A 89 -18.15 -4.07 30.63
CA MET A 89 -16.73 -3.98 30.93
C MET A 89 -15.96 -5.06 30.15
N LEU A 90 -15.00 -4.63 29.34
CA LEU A 90 -14.09 -5.49 28.61
C LEU A 90 -12.78 -5.61 29.39
N LYS A 91 -12.19 -6.81 29.39
CA LYS A 91 -10.90 -7.11 30.01
C LYS A 91 -9.93 -7.61 28.96
N PHE A 92 -8.75 -7.01 28.92
CA PHE A 92 -7.70 -7.30 27.96
C PHE A 92 -6.45 -7.80 28.70
N PRO A 93 -5.96 -9.00 28.40
CA PRO A 93 -4.68 -9.47 28.92
C PRO A 93 -3.53 -8.52 28.52
N ILE A 94 -2.53 -8.33 29.39
CA ILE A 94 -1.38 -7.45 29.07
C ILE A 94 -0.63 -7.87 27.81
N LYS A 95 -0.61 -9.17 27.47
CA LYS A 95 -0.03 -9.64 26.21
C LYS A 95 -0.65 -9.00 24.96
N ASN A 96 -1.90 -8.53 25.02
CA ASN A 96 -2.56 -7.87 23.89
C ASN A 96 -1.98 -6.47 23.61
N PHE A 97 -1.26 -5.89 24.57
CA PHE A 97 -0.58 -4.59 24.42
C PHE A 97 0.82 -4.75 23.84
N GLN A 98 1.30 -5.98 23.63
CA GLN A 98 2.59 -6.20 22.99
C GLN A 98 2.56 -5.70 21.55
N GLN A 99 3.63 -5.00 21.18
CA GLN A 99 3.85 -4.46 19.86
C GLN A 99 5.26 -4.81 19.38
N TRP A 100 5.40 -4.89 18.07
CA TRP A 100 6.69 -5.10 17.41
C TRP A 100 6.88 -4.10 16.30
N GLU A 101 8.10 -3.62 16.14
CA GLU A 101 8.51 -2.82 15.00
C GLU A 101 9.04 -3.73 13.89
N ILE A 102 8.59 -3.46 12.66
CA ILE A 102 9.02 -4.10 11.42
C ILE A 102 10.35 -3.48 11.00
N VAL A 103 11.39 -4.31 10.94
CA VAL A 103 12.71 -3.93 10.45
C VAL A 103 12.77 -4.16 8.95
N ARG A 104 12.53 -3.08 8.17
CA ARG A 104 12.39 -3.20 6.72
C ARG A 104 13.64 -3.78 6.03
N SER A 105 14.83 -3.34 6.44
CA SER A 105 16.08 -3.83 5.88
C SER A 105 16.22 -5.35 5.98
N LYS A 106 15.72 -5.95 7.08
CA LYS A 106 15.73 -7.40 7.28
C LYS A 106 14.78 -8.12 6.34
N ILE A 107 13.66 -7.52 5.95
CA ILE A 107 12.76 -8.09 4.94
C ILE A 107 13.44 -8.11 3.56
N ASP A 108 14.12 -7.02 3.20
CA ASP A 108 14.80 -6.89 1.90
C ASP A 108 15.95 -7.91 1.75
N GLU A 109 16.64 -8.28 2.84
CA GLU A 109 17.66 -9.35 2.86
C GLU A 109 17.12 -10.72 2.36
N TYR A 110 15.82 -10.99 2.50
CA TYR A 110 15.18 -12.24 2.03
C TYR A 110 14.66 -12.13 0.58
N GLY A 111 15.02 -11.09 -0.16
CA GLY A 111 14.62 -10.92 -1.56
C GLY A 111 13.12 -10.65 -1.74
N ILE A 112 12.43 -10.26 -0.67
CA ILE A 112 11.03 -9.82 -0.73
C ILE A 112 11.03 -8.35 -1.16
N THR A 113 11.26 -8.13 -2.45
CA THR A 113 11.02 -6.82 -3.04
C THR A 113 9.51 -6.63 -3.13
N THR A 114 8.98 -5.67 -2.40
CA THR A 114 7.63 -5.19 -2.73
C THR A 114 7.67 -4.61 -4.14
N PRO A 115 6.57 -4.75 -4.91
CA PRO A 115 6.49 -4.09 -6.19
C PRO A 115 6.80 -2.60 -5.99
N PRO A 116 7.62 -2.00 -6.87
CA PRO A 116 7.97 -0.59 -6.76
C PRO A 116 6.68 0.21 -6.59
N ARG A 117 6.66 1.07 -5.57
CA ARG A 117 5.51 1.95 -5.31
C ARG A 117 5.29 2.77 -6.58
N ASP A 118 4.04 2.92 -6.99
CA ASP A 118 3.74 3.86 -8.06
C ASP A 118 4.07 5.28 -7.57
N GLU A 119 4.75 6.05 -8.41
CA GLU A 119 5.30 7.35 -8.04
C GLU A 119 4.40 8.46 -8.56
N TYR A 120 4.27 9.52 -7.76
CA TYR A 120 3.58 10.73 -8.21
C TYR A 120 4.57 11.68 -8.88
N ILE A 121 4.38 11.89 -10.17
CA ILE A 121 5.18 12.80 -10.99
C ILE A 121 4.45 14.11 -11.25
N SER A 122 5.21 15.17 -11.52
CA SER A 122 4.68 16.46 -11.93
C SER A 122 4.11 16.41 -13.36
N HIS A 123 3.33 17.44 -13.73
CA HIS A 123 2.85 17.60 -15.10
C HIS A 123 3.99 17.84 -16.11
N GLU A 124 5.15 18.32 -15.64
CA GLU A 124 6.33 18.54 -16.48
C GLU A 124 6.98 17.23 -16.87
N GLU A 125 7.23 16.38 -15.88
CA GLU A 125 7.76 15.03 -16.08
C GLU A 125 6.80 14.21 -16.95
N ALA A 126 5.49 14.31 -16.68
CA ALA A 126 4.48 13.65 -17.50
C ALA A 126 4.48 14.15 -18.96
N ALA A 127 4.64 15.46 -19.20
CA ALA A 127 4.77 16.00 -20.55
C ALA A 127 5.99 15.43 -21.27
N SER A 128 7.14 15.38 -20.59
CA SER A 128 8.37 14.80 -21.13
C SER A 128 8.20 13.31 -21.47
N ILE A 129 7.54 12.54 -20.61
CA ILE A 129 7.29 11.11 -20.85
C ILE A 129 6.38 10.92 -22.07
N LEU A 130 5.31 11.69 -22.17
CA LEU A 130 4.33 11.63 -23.26
C LEU A 130 4.84 12.26 -24.57
N GLY A 131 6.04 12.83 -24.61
CA GLY A 131 6.57 13.52 -25.79
C GLY A 131 5.80 14.81 -26.12
N LEU A 132 5.21 15.47 -25.12
CA LEU A 132 4.40 16.66 -25.28
C LEU A 132 5.21 17.93 -25.00
N ASN A 133 5.03 18.95 -25.84
CA ASN A 133 5.73 20.23 -25.72
C ASN A 133 5.21 21.14 -24.60
N SER A 134 4.13 20.77 -23.89
CA SER A 134 3.56 21.62 -22.84
C SER A 134 2.81 20.86 -21.75
N LYS A 135 2.87 21.41 -20.53
CA LYS A 135 2.09 20.95 -19.36
C LYS A 135 0.58 21.10 -19.56
N GLY A 136 0.15 22.10 -20.34
CA GLY A 136 -1.27 22.34 -20.63
C GLY A 136 -1.91 21.24 -21.45
N THR A 137 -1.14 20.60 -22.35
CA THR A 137 -1.60 19.43 -23.11
C THR A 137 -1.78 18.22 -22.20
N VAL A 138 -0.94 18.06 -21.18
CA VAL A 138 -1.07 16.98 -20.19
C VAL A 138 -2.41 17.06 -19.47
N SER A 139 -2.87 18.25 -19.05
CA SER A 139 -4.17 18.39 -18.40
C SER A 139 -5.33 17.92 -19.29
N LYS A 140 -5.29 18.22 -20.59
CA LYS A 140 -6.30 17.70 -21.54
C LYS A 140 -6.27 16.18 -21.63
N TYR A 141 -5.08 15.58 -21.54
CA TYR A 141 -4.90 14.13 -21.61
C TYR A 141 -5.36 13.46 -20.30
N VAL A 142 -5.17 14.12 -19.16
CA VAL A 142 -5.71 13.66 -17.88
C VAL A 142 -7.22 13.51 -17.97
N ASP A 143 -7.93 14.52 -18.47
CA ASP A 143 -9.39 14.49 -18.59
C ASP A 143 -9.86 13.49 -19.66
N LYS A 144 -9.19 13.47 -20.83
CA LYS A 144 -9.57 12.62 -21.96
C LYS A 144 -9.34 11.13 -21.69
N TYR A 145 -8.24 10.78 -21.03
CA TYR A 145 -7.81 9.39 -20.87
C TYR A 145 -7.94 8.86 -19.44
N GLY A 146 -8.40 9.69 -18.49
CA GLY A 146 -8.60 9.29 -17.10
C GLY A 146 -7.29 8.99 -16.38
N ILE A 147 -6.29 9.88 -16.50
CA ILE A 147 -5.01 9.71 -15.79
C ILE A 147 -5.25 9.93 -14.30
N ALA A 148 -4.86 8.97 -13.47
CA ALA A 148 -5.04 9.05 -12.03
C ALA A 148 -4.10 10.09 -11.40
N ASP A 149 -4.60 10.85 -10.42
CA ASP A 149 -3.88 11.92 -9.74
C ASP A 149 -3.91 11.79 -8.21
N ASN A 150 -3.23 12.69 -7.52
CA ASN A 150 -3.16 12.71 -6.05
C ASN A 150 -4.32 13.44 -5.36
N GLY A 151 -5.39 13.80 -6.09
CA GLY A 151 -6.55 14.53 -5.59
C GLY A 151 -6.29 16.00 -5.22
N LYS A 152 -5.08 16.52 -5.49
CA LYS A 152 -4.73 17.91 -5.22
C LYS A 152 -4.99 18.82 -6.43
N ILE A 153 -5.01 20.12 -6.19
CA ILE A 153 -5.24 21.15 -7.23
C ILE A 153 -4.01 22.01 -7.46
N GLY A 154 -3.97 22.69 -8.61
CA GLY A 154 -2.91 23.63 -8.98
C GLY A 154 -1.51 23.01 -9.04
N GLN A 155 -0.51 23.72 -8.53
CA GLN A 155 0.90 23.29 -8.57
C GLN A 155 1.19 22.03 -7.73
N HIS A 156 0.31 21.69 -6.78
CA HIS A 156 0.45 20.48 -5.97
C HIS A 156 -0.18 19.24 -6.60
N LYS A 157 -0.92 19.40 -7.71
CA LYS A 157 -1.49 18.29 -8.47
C LYS A 157 -0.38 17.47 -9.13
N LYS A 158 -0.32 16.19 -8.79
CA LYS A 158 0.63 15.22 -9.35
C LYS A 158 -0.11 14.03 -9.93
N LEU A 159 0.50 13.39 -10.92
CA LEU A 159 -0.07 12.29 -11.68
C LEU A 159 0.63 10.99 -11.30
N LEU A 160 -0.09 9.86 -11.31
CA LEU A 160 0.52 8.55 -11.11
C LEU A 160 1.35 8.18 -12.35
N LEU A 161 2.63 7.84 -12.14
CA LEU A 161 3.58 7.48 -13.19
C LEU A 161 3.07 6.30 -14.01
N SER A 162 2.57 5.24 -13.36
CA SER A 162 2.03 4.08 -14.07
C SER A 162 0.88 4.46 -14.99
N SER A 163 -0.01 5.35 -14.55
CA SER A 163 -1.15 5.82 -15.33
C SER A 163 -0.68 6.59 -16.56
N VAL A 164 0.33 7.45 -16.41
CA VAL A 164 0.95 8.18 -17.52
C VAL A 164 1.62 7.22 -18.53
N LEU A 165 2.35 6.22 -18.05
CA LEU A 165 3.01 5.22 -18.91
C LEU A 165 1.99 4.37 -19.69
N LEU A 166 0.88 3.99 -19.06
CA LEU A 166 -0.22 3.27 -19.74
C LEU A 166 -0.83 4.11 -20.86
N ILE A 167 -1.00 5.42 -20.65
CA ILE A 167 -1.50 6.31 -21.69
C ILE A 167 -0.49 6.48 -22.82
N LYS A 168 0.81 6.62 -22.50
CA LYS A 168 1.87 6.65 -23.52
C LYS A 168 1.79 5.43 -24.45
N HIS A 169 1.75 4.24 -23.87
CA HIS A 169 1.66 3.00 -24.63
C HIS A 169 0.40 2.93 -25.50
N LYS A 170 -0.75 3.46 -25.02
CA LYS A 170 -1.98 3.53 -25.82
C LYS A 170 -1.82 4.46 -27.03
N ILE A 171 -1.23 5.64 -26.83
CA ILE A 171 -0.99 6.61 -27.91
C ILE A 171 -0.07 5.98 -28.97
N GLU A 172 1.07 5.44 -28.54
CA GLU A 172 2.03 4.79 -29.45
C GLU A 172 1.39 3.62 -30.22
N ALA A 173 0.52 2.85 -29.57
CA ALA A 173 -0.21 1.76 -30.22
C ALA A 173 -1.29 2.26 -31.20
N GLU A 174 -1.90 3.43 -30.97
CA GLU A 174 -2.83 4.07 -31.91
C GLU A 174 -2.08 4.65 -33.13
N ASP A 175 -0.96 5.32 -32.90
CA ASP A 175 -0.11 5.89 -33.96
C ASP A 175 0.41 4.79 -34.88
N LEU A 176 0.92 3.69 -34.32
CA LEU A 176 1.39 2.54 -35.11
C LEU A 176 0.27 1.94 -35.97
N LYS A 177 -0.97 1.89 -35.47
CA LYS A 177 -2.11 1.39 -36.25
C LYS A 177 -2.42 2.32 -37.43
N ASN A 178 -2.36 3.63 -37.22
CA ASN A 178 -2.62 4.62 -38.26
C ASN A 178 -1.54 4.55 -39.35
N ASP A 179 -0.26 4.45 -38.97
CA ASP A 179 0.85 4.29 -39.92
C ASP A 179 0.67 3.06 -40.81
N VAL A 180 0.26 1.92 -40.23
CA VAL A 180 -0.03 0.69 -41.00
C VAL A 180 -1.20 0.88 -41.97
N ILE A 181 -2.23 1.62 -41.58
CA ILE A 181 -3.37 1.92 -42.46
C ILE A 181 -2.92 2.78 -43.64
N ASP A 182 -2.09 3.79 -43.41
CA ASP A 182 -1.62 4.71 -44.45
C ASP A 182 -0.66 4.01 -45.42
N LEU A 183 0.27 3.18 -44.93
CA LEU A 183 1.13 2.35 -45.78
C LEU A 183 0.33 1.42 -46.70
N ARG A 184 -0.79 0.87 -46.23
CA ARG A 184 -1.69 0.04 -47.06
C ARG A 184 -2.38 0.86 -48.15
N LYS A 185 -2.79 2.09 -47.86
CA LYS A 185 -3.39 2.99 -48.86
C LYS A 185 -2.37 3.33 -49.96
N ASP A 186 -1.13 3.63 -49.58
CA ASP A 186 -0.07 3.97 -50.52
C ASP A 186 0.29 2.77 -51.41
N SER A 187 0.43 1.57 -50.83
CA SER A 187 0.69 0.34 -51.59
C SER A 187 -0.42 0.00 -52.60
N ASN A 188 -1.68 0.27 -52.26
CA ASN A 188 -2.82 0.07 -53.17
C ASN A 188 -2.85 1.09 -54.30
N THR A 189 -2.24 2.25 -54.11
CA THR A 189 -2.17 3.31 -55.11
C THR A 189 -1.07 3.02 -56.14
N ILE A 190 0.02 2.37 -55.72
CA ILE A 190 1.15 1.97 -56.58
C ILE A 190 0.81 0.75 -57.45
N THR A 191 -0.02 -0.17 -56.97
CA THR A 191 -0.30 -1.45 -57.64
C THR A 191 -1.44 -1.41 -58.66
N LYS A 192 -2.15 -0.29 -58.83
CA LYS A 192 -3.12 -0.14 -59.93
C LYS A 192 -2.37 0.16 -61.23
N PRO A 193 -2.32 -0.78 -62.21
CA PRO A 193 -1.74 -0.50 -63.51
C PRO A 193 -2.61 0.54 -64.23
N ARG A 194 -1.95 1.49 -64.89
CA ARG A 194 -2.60 2.50 -65.75
C ARG A 194 -3.29 1.86 -66.94
#